data_AF-A0AA36B5U5-F1
#
_entry.id   AF-A0AA36B5U5-F1
#
_cell.length_a   1.000
_cell.length_b   1.000
_cell.length_c   1.000
_cell.angle_alpha   90.00
_cell.angle_beta   90.00
_cell.angle_gamma   90.00
#
_symmetry.space_group_name_H-M   'P 1'
#
loop_
_entity.id
_entity.type
_entity.pdbx_description
1 polymer ?
#
loop_
_entity_poly.entity_id
_entity_poly.type
_entity_poly.pdbx_seq_one_letter_code
_entity_poly.pdbx_strand_id
1 'polypeptide(L)'
;MQDGIAPYERNEISEILKKQKFSVLIDESTDTNLSNSCSFFLMNNLLDAIVNGSSQGLNDAVKSTLTKEDATISSILGFACVNYSTLTGNKGRFQKLMRNDIPTVFTTGCVCHSFALCSSHAVRVLPSYLEPFFKGLNFSRSGKRQIDFNMIQSAVGTKENNIPKLLQTR
;
A
#
# COMPACT_ATOMS: atom_id res chain seq x y z
N MET A 1 -4.08 20.74 7.80
CA MET A 1 -3.00 20.28 8.71
C MET A 1 -1.93 21.34 8.64
N GLN A 2 -1.70 22.05 9.74
CA GLN A 2 -0.74 23.16 9.82
C GLN A 2 0.69 22.68 9.61
N ASP A 3 1.49 23.53 8.98
CA ASP A 3 2.89 23.37 8.60
C ASP A 3 3.81 23.10 9.80
N GLY A 4 3.92 21.84 10.22
CA GLY A 4 4.86 21.40 11.26
C GLY A 4 5.94 20.50 10.67
N ILE A 5 7.22 20.85 10.88
CA ILE A 5 8.50 20.09 10.67
C ILE A 5 8.74 19.54 9.25
N ALA A 6 7.70 18.97 8.63
CA ALA A 6 7.63 18.41 7.29
C ALA A 6 8.21 19.26 6.15
N PRO A 7 8.06 20.60 6.06
CA PRO A 7 8.61 21.34 4.92
C PRO A 7 10.15 21.37 4.93
N TYR A 8 10.79 21.39 6.11
CA TYR A 8 12.24 21.36 6.19
C TYR A 8 12.80 19.98 5.83
N GLU A 9 12.20 18.93 6.39
CA GLU A 9 12.55 17.53 6.06
C GLU A 9 12.30 17.24 4.58
N ARG A 10 11.22 17.77 4.01
CA ARG A 10 10.93 17.63 2.58
C ARG A 10 11.99 18.30 1.71
N ASN A 11 12.45 19.50 2.08
CA ASN A 11 13.55 20.17 1.35
C ASN A 11 14.87 19.39 1.45
N GLU A 12 15.18 18.84 2.63
CA GLU A 12 16.36 18.00 2.82
C GLU A 12 16.29 16.70 1.98
N ILE A 13 15.14 16.04 1.98
CA ILE A 13 14.87 14.87 1.13
C ILE A 13 14.97 15.24 -0.34
N SER A 14 14.44 16.40 -0.76
CA SER A 14 14.52 16.91 -2.13
C SER A 14 15.99 17.07 -2.57
N GLU A 15 16.83 17.67 -1.72
CA GLU A 15 18.27 17.79 -1.97
C GLU A 15 18.98 16.42 -2.08
N ILE A 16 18.55 15.43 -1.28
CA ILE A 16 19.07 14.06 -1.36
C ILE A 16 18.64 13.39 -2.68
N LEU A 17 17.38 13.53 -3.08
CA LEU A 17 16.82 12.96 -4.32
C LEU A 17 17.54 13.51 -5.57
N LYS A 18 18.02 14.75 -5.53
CA LYS A 18 18.81 15.36 -6.61
C LYS A 18 20.23 14.80 -6.71
N LYS A 19 20.86 14.50 -5.58
CA LYS A 19 22.29 14.12 -5.50
C LYS A 19 22.52 12.61 -5.56
N GLN A 20 21.56 11.82 -5.12
CA GLN A 20 21.71 10.39 -4.90
C GLN A 20 20.72 9.58 -5.72
N LYS A 21 21.12 8.35 -6.03
CA LYS A 21 20.21 7.35 -6.59
C LYS A 21 19.34 6.77 -5.48
N PHE A 22 18.11 6.42 -5.80
CA PHE A 22 17.13 5.93 -4.83
C PHE A 22 16.24 4.83 -5.39
N SER A 23 15.49 4.19 -4.50
CA SER A 23 14.48 3.20 -4.83
C SER A 23 13.09 3.71 -4.46
N VAL A 24 12.08 3.28 -5.21
CA VAL A 24 10.68 3.64 -4.96
C VAL A 24 9.94 2.45 -4.36
N LEU A 25 9.25 2.65 -3.24
CA LEU A 25 8.31 1.65 -2.73
C LEU A 25 6.90 2.06 -3.12
N ILE A 26 6.14 1.13 -3.66
CA ILE A 26 4.76 1.35 -4.10
C ILE A 26 3.88 0.36 -3.38
N ASP A 27 2.91 0.87 -2.63
CA ASP A 27 1.93 0.07 -1.94
C ASP A 27 0.53 0.44 -2.40
N GLU A 28 -0.32 -0.57 -2.55
CA GLU A 28 -1.71 -0.36 -2.92
C GLU A 28 -2.60 -0.78 -1.75
N SER A 29 -3.46 0.13 -1.32
CA SER A 29 -4.50 -0.18 -0.36
C SER A 29 -5.87 0.01 -1.01
N THR A 30 -6.80 -0.86 -0.67
CA THR A 30 -8.21 -0.70 -1.03
C THR A 30 -8.96 -0.26 0.21
N ASP A 31 -9.43 0.99 0.23
CA ASP A 31 -10.40 1.41 1.22
C ASP A 31 -11.77 0.86 0.81
N THR A 32 -12.38 0.06 1.67
CA THR A 32 -13.70 -0.55 1.44
C THR A 32 -14.83 0.47 1.28
N ASN A 33 -14.62 1.73 1.66
CA ASN A 33 -15.61 2.81 1.54
C ASN A 33 -15.43 3.67 0.28
N LEU A 34 -14.30 3.56 -0.41
CA LEU A 34 -14.05 4.26 -1.67
C LEU A 34 -14.17 3.27 -2.82
N SER A 35 -14.90 3.64 -3.87
CA SER A 35 -15.05 2.83 -5.07
C SER A 35 -13.73 2.62 -5.86
N ASN A 36 -12.66 3.33 -5.47
CA ASN A 36 -11.39 3.42 -6.19
C ASN A 36 -10.24 2.95 -5.30
N SER A 37 -9.27 2.22 -5.88
CA SER A 37 -8.08 1.81 -5.14
C SER A 37 -7.12 2.99 -4.94
N CYS A 38 -6.64 3.15 -3.70
CA CYS A 38 -5.72 4.21 -3.32
C CYS A 38 -4.30 3.65 -3.33
N SER A 39 -3.45 4.20 -4.20
CA SER A 39 -2.04 3.80 -4.28
C SER A 39 -1.19 4.82 -3.54
N PHE A 40 -0.30 4.33 -2.68
CA PHE A 40 0.71 5.13 -2.01
C PHE A 40 2.07 4.80 -2.60
N PHE A 41 2.93 5.80 -2.71
CA PHE A 41 4.34 5.55 -2.96
C PHE A 41 5.21 6.30 -1.97
N LEU A 42 6.35 5.70 -1.65
CA LEU A 42 7.37 6.22 -0.76
C LEU A 42 8.68 6.35 -1.54
N MET A 43 9.22 7.57 -1.58
CA MET A 43 10.52 7.91 -2.18
C MET A 43 11.41 8.55 -1.13
N ASN A 44 12.37 7.82 -0.54
CA ASN A 44 13.25 8.32 0.52
C ASN A 44 12.51 9.12 1.61
N ASN A 45 11.45 8.56 2.18
CA ASN A 45 10.57 9.17 3.19
C ASN A 45 9.57 10.23 2.68
N LEU A 46 9.59 10.56 1.38
CA LEU A 46 8.52 11.34 0.76
C LEU A 46 7.34 10.41 0.43
N LEU A 47 6.25 10.57 1.16
CA LEU A 47 5.01 9.81 0.98
C LEU A 47 4.01 10.65 0.19
N ASP A 48 3.55 10.11 -0.93
CA ASP A 48 2.49 10.72 -1.74
C ASP A 48 1.38 9.68 -1.97
N ALA A 49 0.14 10.17 -1.99
CA ALA A 49 -1.07 9.35 -2.13
C ALA A 49 -1.78 9.66 -3.45
N ILE A 50 -2.22 8.62 -4.15
CA ILE A 50 -2.88 8.71 -5.45
C ILE A 50 -4.22 7.98 -5.37
N VAL A 51 -5.30 8.69 -5.71
CA VAL A 51 -6.67 8.17 -5.66
C VAL A 51 -7.03 7.30 -6.89
N ASN A 52 -6.20 7.32 -7.94
CA ASN A 52 -6.37 6.53 -9.17
C ASN A 52 -5.27 5.47 -9.34
N GLY A 53 -5.51 4.25 -8.85
CA GLY A 53 -4.59 3.10 -8.92
C GLY A 53 -4.36 2.47 -10.32
N SER A 54 -4.53 3.22 -11.41
CA SER A 54 -4.21 2.73 -12.76
C SER A 54 -2.70 2.79 -13.04
N SER A 55 -2.17 1.88 -13.87
CA SER A 55 -0.75 1.85 -14.24
C SER A 55 -0.23 3.18 -14.77
N GLN A 56 -1.04 3.88 -15.58
CA GLN A 56 -0.70 5.16 -16.18
C GLN A 56 -0.76 6.28 -15.14
N GLY A 57 -1.85 6.35 -14.36
CA GLY A 57 -1.99 7.33 -13.29
C GLY A 57 -0.87 7.25 -12.25
N LEU A 58 -0.38 6.05 -11.95
CA LEU A 58 0.77 5.85 -11.09
C LEU A 58 2.07 6.37 -11.70
N ASN A 59 2.31 6.11 -12.98
CA ASN A 59 3.50 6.59 -13.69
C ASN A 59 3.50 8.12 -13.79
N ASP A 60 2.35 8.70 -14.14
CA ASP A 60 2.17 10.15 -14.24
C ASP A 60 2.35 10.83 -12.88
N ALA A 61 1.83 10.23 -11.81
CA ALA A 61 2.00 10.74 -10.46
C ALA A 61 3.47 10.71 -10.01
N VAL A 62 4.18 9.58 -10.19
CA VAL A 62 5.61 9.47 -9.89
C VAL A 62 6.40 10.52 -10.67
N LYS A 63 6.13 10.68 -11.97
CA LYS A 63 6.75 11.72 -12.80
C LYS A 63 6.43 13.12 -12.29
N SER A 64 5.18 13.38 -11.91
CA SER A 64 4.76 14.70 -11.41
C SER A 64 5.46 15.06 -10.10
N THR A 65 5.65 14.09 -9.20
CA THR A 65 6.34 14.30 -7.92
C THR A 65 7.83 14.49 -8.13
N LEU A 66 8.45 13.72 -9.04
CA LEU A 66 9.84 13.96 -9.45
C LEU A 66 10.06 15.37 -10.03
N THR A 67 9.17 15.82 -10.91
CA THR A 67 9.26 17.16 -11.49
C THR A 67 9.08 18.26 -10.45
N LYS A 68 8.19 18.07 -9.46
CA LYS A 68 8.01 19.03 -8.35
C LYS A 68 9.26 19.15 -7.49
N GLU A 69 9.95 18.05 -7.26
CA GLU A 69 11.18 17.99 -6.45
C GLU A 69 12.45 18.21 -7.31
N ASP A 70 12.30 18.52 -8.60
CA ASP A 70 13.41 18.76 -9.54
C ASP A 70 14.43 17.60 -9.55
N ALA A 71 13.93 16.36 -9.41
CA ALA A 71 14.69 15.13 -9.43
C ALA A 71 14.54 14.41 -10.78
N THR A 72 15.61 13.79 -11.26
CA THR A 72 15.58 13.08 -12.56
C THR A 72 15.07 11.65 -12.40
N ILE A 73 14.21 11.20 -13.32
CA ILE A 73 13.69 9.82 -13.32
C ILE A 73 14.81 8.77 -13.40
N SER A 74 15.92 9.06 -14.10
CA SER A 74 17.09 8.18 -14.22
C SER A 74 17.83 7.93 -12.92
N SER A 75 17.56 8.70 -11.85
CA SER A 75 18.09 8.46 -10.50
C SER A 75 17.45 7.26 -9.81
N ILE A 76 16.33 6.73 -10.35
CA ILE A 76 15.67 5.53 -9.82
C ILE A 76 16.46 4.29 -10.20
N LEU A 77 16.97 3.57 -9.20
CA LEU A 77 17.63 2.27 -9.36
C LEU A 77 16.63 1.14 -9.59
N GLY A 78 15.50 1.23 -8.91
CA GLY A 78 14.52 0.17 -8.88
C GLY A 78 13.31 0.52 -8.05
N PHE A 79 12.30 -0.32 -8.13
CA PHE A 79 11.12 -0.19 -7.30
C PHE A 79 10.66 -1.53 -6.75
N ALA A 80 10.05 -1.48 -5.57
CA ALA A 80 9.35 -2.61 -4.98
C ALA A 80 7.85 -2.34 -5.00
N CYS A 81 7.06 -3.33 -5.38
CA CYS A 81 5.60 -3.20 -5.28
C CYS A 81 4.91 -4.52 -4.94
N VAL A 82 3.65 -4.42 -4.50
CA VAL A 82 2.77 -5.58 -4.37
C VAL A 82 2.64 -6.27 -5.73
N ASN A 83 2.69 -7.60 -5.77
CA ASN A 83 2.58 -8.40 -7.00
C ASN A 83 1.15 -8.41 -7.56
N TYR A 84 0.57 -7.22 -7.71
CA TYR A 84 -0.75 -7.02 -8.24
C TYR A 84 -0.70 -6.88 -9.76
N SER A 85 -1.77 -7.30 -10.41
CA SER A 85 -1.85 -7.42 -11.86
C SER A 85 -1.67 -6.10 -12.59
N THR A 86 -1.99 -4.95 -11.98
CA THR A 86 -1.80 -3.62 -12.60
C THR A 86 -0.34 -3.14 -12.53
N LEU A 87 0.42 -3.58 -11.54
CA LEU A 87 1.78 -3.09 -11.29
C LEU A 87 2.84 -3.95 -11.96
N THR A 88 2.63 -5.27 -12.00
CA THR A 88 3.61 -6.27 -12.49
C THR A 88 3.16 -6.92 -13.80
N GLY A 89 4.06 -7.01 -14.80
CA GLY A 89 3.80 -7.71 -16.06
C GLY A 89 4.28 -7.04 -17.36
N ASN A 90 4.17 -7.77 -18.48
CA ASN A 90 4.84 -7.46 -19.76
C ASN A 90 4.06 -6.54 -20.73
N LYS A 91 2.79 -6.18 -20.45
CA LYS A 91 1.96 -5.35 -21.34
C LYS A 91 1.20 -4.28 -20.56
N GLY A 92 1.49 -2.99 -20.80
CA GLY A 92 0.71 -1.85 -20.27
C GLY A 92 0.68 -1.71 -18.74
N ARG A 93 1.59 -2.39 -18.03
CA ARG A 93 1.72 -2.33 -16.58
C ARG A 93 2.77 -1.31 -16.17
N PHE A 94 2.71 -0.85 -14.93
CA PHE A 94 3.65 0.14 -14.39
C PHE A 94 5.12 -0.25 -14.62
N GLN A 95 5.45 -1.53 -14.39
CA GLN A 95 6.80 -2.05 -14.63
C GLN A 95 7.30 -1.83 -16.06
N LYS A 96 6.45 -2.01 -17.07
CA LYS A 96 6.84 -1.79 -18.47
C LYS A 96 7.04 -0.31 -18.76
N LEU A 97 6.14 0.55 -18.27
CA LEU A 97 6.25 1.99 -18.45
C LEU A 97 7.56 2.52 -17.86
N MET A 98 7.91 2.10 -16.64
CA MET A 98 9.18 2.45 -16.02
C MET A 98 10.40 1.88 -16.77
N ARG A 99 10.31 0.67 -17.31
CA ARG A 99 11.40 0.07 -18.13
C ARG A 99 11.61 0.78 -19.46
N ASN A 100 10.56 1.38 -20.04
CA ASN A 100 10.71 2.19 -21.25
C ASN A 100 11.49 3.48 -20.96
N ASP A 101 11.26 4.09 -19.78
CA ASP A 101 11.97 5.30 -19.35
C ASP A 101 13.39 4.97 -18.82
N ILE A 102 13.55 3.84 -18.14
CA ILE A 102 14.80 3.37 -17.51
C ILE A 102 15.00 1.88 -17.81
N PRO A 103 15.71 1.51 -18.88
CA PRO A 103 15.90 0.10 -19.25
C PRO A 103 16.60 -0.75 -18.19
N THR A 104 17.40 -0.13 -17.31
CA THR A 104 18.17 -0.79 -16.25
C THR A 104 17.40 -0.92 -14.93
N VAL A 105 16.14 -0.47 -14.86
CA VAL A 105 15.37 -0.47 -13.61
C VAL A 105 15.10 -1.89 -13.11
N PHE A 106 15.51 -2.15 -11.88
CA PHE A 106 15.22 -3.40 -11.18
C PHE A 106 13.84 -3.35 -10.53
N THR A 107 13.12 -4.46 -10.55
CA THR A 107 11.81 -4.60 -9.90
C THR A 107 11.86 -5.78 -8.94
N THR A 108 11.47 -5.56 -7.68
CA THR A 108 11.25 -6.63 -6.70
C THR A 108 9.80 -6.70 -6.29
N GLY A 109 9.29 -7.91 -6.11
CA GLY A 109 7.96 -8.12 -5.53
C GLY A 109 7.95 -7.84 -4.03
N CYS A 110 6.78 -7.53 -3.49
CA CYS A 110 6.57 -7.36 -2.05
C CYS A 110 6.71 -8.71 -1.33
N VAL A 111 7.71 -8.81 -0.46
CA VAL A 111 7.98 -10.03 0.32
C VAL A 111 6.80 -10.36 1.24
N CYS A 112 6.15 -9.34 1.82
CA CYS A 112 4.97 -9.51 2.67
C CYS A 112 3.82 -10.17 1.91
N HIS A 113 3.59 -9.74 0.66
CA HIS A 113 2.57 -10.34 -0.20
C HIS A 113 2.92 -11.79 -0.57
N SER A 114 4.19 -12.08 -0.89
CA SER A 114 4.64 -13.46 -1.13
C SER A 114 4.43 -14.35 0.09
N PHE A 115 4.78 -13.88 1.29
CA PHE A 115 4.53 -14.62 2.54
C PHE A 115 3.04 -14.83 2.81
N ALA A 116 2.19 -13.83 2.52
CA ALA A 116 0.74 -13.96 2.63
C ALA A 116 0.19 -15.03 1.66
N LEU A 117 0.70 -15.08 0.42
CA LEU A 117 0.34 -16.11 -0.55
C LEU A 117 0.79 -17.51 -0.12
N CYS A 118 2.02 -17.63 0.39
CA CYS A 118 2.54 -18.88 0.94
C CYS A 118 1.70 -19.36 2.12
N SER A 119 1.37 -18.46 3.06
CA SER A 119 0.54 -18.77 4.23
C SER A 119 -0.87 -19.18 3.80
N SER A 120 -1.46 -18.47 2.83
CA SER A 120 -2.78 -18.79 2.27
C SER A 120 -2.80 -20.18 1.62
N HIS A 121 -1.72 -20.58 0.94
CA HIS A 121 -1.59 -21.93 0.39
C HIS A 121 -1.37 -22.98 1.47
N ALA A 122 -0.55 -22.69 2.49
CA ALA A 122 -0.33 -23.60 3.61
C ALA A 122 -1.63 -23.89 4.38
N VAL A 123 -2.49 -22.88 4.58
CA VAL A 123 -3.80 -23.04 5.23
C VAL A 123 -4.72 -23.96 4.42
N ARG A 124 -4.61 -24.03 3.09
CA ARG A 124 -5.41 -24.96 2.27
C ARG A 124 -5.06 -26.43 2.49
N VAL A 125 -3.87 -26.73 3.03
CA VAL A 125 -3.44 -28.09 3.36
C VAL A 125 -3.93 -28.50 4.76
N LEU A 126 -4.31 -27.54 5.60
CA LEU A 126 -4.85 -27.84 6.92
C LEU A 126 -6.25 -28.48 6.82
N PRO A 127 -6.68 -29.25 7.84
CA PRO A 127 -8.01 -29.80 7.89
C PRO A 127 -9.11 -28.74 7.70
N SER A 128 -10.05 -29.01 6.79
CA SER A 128 -11.10 -28.07 6.37
C SER A 128 -12.03 -27.61 7.50
N TYR A 129 -12.08 -28.32 8.64
CA TYR A 129 -12.87 -27.93 9.81
C TYR A 129 -12.23 -26.80 10.62
N LEU A 130 -10.91 -26.56 10.50
CA LEU A 130 -10.22 -25.53 11.26
C LEU A 130 -10.62 -24.12 10.81
N GLU A 131 -10.80 -23.92 9.50
CA GLU A 131 -11.21 -22.62 8.96
C GLU A 131 -12.57 -22.14 9.49
N PRO A 132 -13.67 -22.92 9.44
CA PRO A 132 -14.94 -22.54 10.05
C PRO A 132 -14.86 -22.47 11.57
N PHE A 133 -14.06 -23.31 12.24
CA PHE A 133 -13.83 -23.23 13.68
C PHE A 133 -13.22 -21.87 14.09
N PHE A 134 -12.10 -21.47 13.46
CA PHE A 134 -11.47 -20.18 13.72
C PHE A 134 -12.33 -19.00 13.28
N LYS A 135 -13.06 -19.11 12.16
CA LYS A 135 -14.05 -18.09 11.75
C LYS A 135 -15.22 -17.97 12.73
N GLY A 136 -15.58 -19.06 13.42
CA GLY A 136 -16.60 -19.07 14.48
C GLY A 136 -16.14 -18.37 15.76
N LEU A 137 -14.84 -18.37 16.05
CA LEU A 137 -14.24 -17.61 17.16
C LEU A 137 -14.14 -16.10 16.88
N ASN A 138 -14.53 -15.64 15.68
CA ASN A 138 -14.40 -14.24 15.30
C ASN A 138 -15.29 -13.33 16.17
N PHE A 139 -14.64 -12.46 16.94
CA PHE A 139 -15.28 -11.51 17.84
C PHE A 139 -16.21 -10.52 17.11
N SER A 140 -15.95 -10.25 15.83
CA SER A 140 -16.79 -9.36 15.03
C SER A 140 -18.18 -9.95 14.74
N ARG A 141 -18.43 -11.25 15.00
CA ARG A 141 -19.75 -11.91 14.80
C ARG A 141 -20.54 -12.11 16.08
N SER A 142 -19.96 -11.80 17.24
CA SER A 142 -20.64 -11.94 18.53
C SER A 142 -21.46 -10.69 18.84
N GLY A 143 -22.79 -10.82 18.85
CA GLY A 143 -23.69 -9.71 19.19
C GLY A 143 -23.41 -9.14 20.59
N LYS A 144 -23.14 -10.01 21.58
CA LYS A 144 -22.76 -9.58 22.93
C LYS A 144 -21.51 -8.69 22.93
N ARG A 145 -20.46 -9.11 22.20
CA ARG A 145 -19.20 -8.34 22.14
C ARG A 145 -19.35 -7.03 21.36
N GLN A 146 -20.21 -6.98 20.34
CA GLN A 146 -20.54 -5.73 19.66
C GLN A 146 -21.24 -4.73 20.59
N ILE A 147 -22.18 -5.22 21.41
CA ILE A 147 -22.86 -4.41 22.43
C ILE A 147 -21.86 -3.91 23.48
N ASP A 148 -21.03 -4.81 24.01
CA ASP A 148 -20.00 -4.46 25.01
C ASP A 148 -19.00 -3.44 24.42
N PHE A 149 -18.60 -3.60 23.16
CA PHE A 149 -17.71 -2.66 22.47
C PHE A 149 -18.36 -1.29 22.29
N ASN A 150 -19.63 -1.22 21.88
CA ASN A 150 -20.36 0.04 21.77
C ASN A 150 -20.49 0.73 23.13
N MET A 151 -20.80 -0.02 24.19
CA MET A 151 -20.87 0.51 25.55
C MET A 151 -19.53 1.12 26.00
N ILE A 152 -18.41 0.45 25.73
CA ILE A 152 -17.07 0.97 26.04
C ILE A 152 -16.79 2.25 25.23
N GLN A 153 -17.10 2.27 23.93
CA GLN A 153 -16.91 3.45 23.08
C GLN A 153 -17.72 4.66 23.57
N SER A 154 -18.97 4.44 24.01
CA SER A 154 -19.80 5.47 24.61
C SER A 154 -19.24 5.96 25.95
N ALA A 155 -18.74 5.06 26.80
CA ALA A 155 -18.16 5.41 28.09
C ALA A 155 -16.87 6.23 27.98
N VAL A 156 -16.05 5.96 26.95
CA VAL A 156 -14.77 6.64 26.71
C VAL A 156 -14.94 7.88 25.81
N GLY A 157 -16.14 8.13 25.28
CA GLY A 157 -16.42 9.29 24.42
C GLY A 157 -15.73 9.21 23.05
N THR A 158 -15.42 8.01 22.57
CA THR A 158 -14.77 7.80 21.27
C THR A 158 -15.79 7.74 20.14
N LYS A 159 -15.38 8.10 18.92
CA LYS A 159 -16.20 7.91 17.71
C LYS A 159 -16.60 6.44 17.56
N GLU A 160 -17.84 6.18 17.16
CA GLU A 160 -18.32 4.82 16.91
C GLU A 160 -17.51 4.17 15.78
N ASN A 161 -16.81 3.09 16.13
CA ASN A 161 -16.15 2.22 15.18
C ASN A 161 -16.78 0.83 15.21
N ASN A 162 -16.63 0.10 14.11
CA ASN A 162 -17.02 -1.29 14.02
C ASN A 162 -15.84 -2.18 14.42
N ILE A 163 -16.13 -3.33 15.06
CA ILE A 163 -15.12 -4.37 15.25
C ILE A 163 -14.66 -4.84 13.86
N PRO A 164 -13.36 -4.75 13.53
CA PRO A 164 -12.84 -5.19 12.24
C PRO A 164 -13.26 -6.63 11.97
N LYS A 165 -13.84 -6.87 10.79
CA LYS A 165 -14.11 -8.23 10.34
C LYS A 165 -12.78 -8.92 10.06
N LEU A 166 -12.75 -10.25 10.19
CA LEU A 166 -11.62 -11.05 9.70
C LEU A 166 -11.26 -10.58 8.28
N LEU A 167 -10.02 -10.11 8.14
CA LEU A 167 -9.46 -9.72 6.84
C LEU A 167 -9.62 -10.89 5.90
N GLN A 168 -10.43 -10.70 4.86
CA GLN A 168 -10.40 -11.61 3.72
C GLN A 168 -9.17 -11.23 2.92
N THR A 169 -8.05 -11.91 3.16
CA THR A 169 -6.99 -11.98 2.15
C THR A 169 -7.59 -12.65 0.92
N ARG A 170 -7.97 -11.84 -0.07
CA ARG A 170 -8.36 -12.31 -1.39
C ARG A 170 -7.28 -11.95 -2.38
#